data_AF-A0A7C7UMI1-F1
#
_entry.id   AF-A0A7C7UMI1-F1
#
_cell.length_a   1.000
_cell.length_b   1.000
_cell.length_c   1.000
_cell.angle_alpha   90.00
_cell.angle_beta   90.00
_cell.angle_gamma   90.00
#
_symmetry.space_group_name_H-M   'P 1'
#
loop_
_entity.id
_entity.type
_entity.pdbx_description
1 polymer ?
#
loop_
_entity_poly.entity_id
_entity_poly.type
_entity_poly.pdbx_seq_one_letter_code
_entity_poly.pdbx_strand_id
1 'polypeptide(L)' 'MGRARYIKLPKPGTNPRGVEITKDALSNLVGDRESRMIEINWQRSERVYSPYKRWVDYWRNEEHEI' A
#
# COMPACT_ATOMS: atom_id res chain seq x y z
N MET A 1 3.64 24.32 -9.91
CA MET A 1 2.23 23.88 -10.11
C MET A 1 1.33 24.53 -9.06
N GLY A 2 0.03 24.68 -9.31
CA GLY A 2 -0.92 25.22 -8.32
C GLY A 2 -1.78 24.13 -7.67
N ARG A 3 -2.45 24.44 -6.54
CA ARG A 3 -3.22 23.49 -5.71
C ARG A 3 -4.11 22.53 -6.51
N ALA A 4 -4.94 23.06 -7.41
CA ALA A 4 -5.90 22.27 -8.17
C ALA A 4 -5.27 21.23 -9.10
N ARG A 5 -4.04 21.47 -9.57
CA ARG A 5 -3.27 20.52 -10.39
C ARG A 5 -2.39 19.60 -9.56
N TYR A 6 -2.23 19.88 -8.28
CA TYR A 6 -1.41 19.09 -7.36
C TYR A 6 -2.26 18.09 -6.57
N ILE A 7 -3.45 18.52 -6.15
CA ILE A 7 -4.36 17.77 -5.27
C ILE A 7 -5.61 17.37 -6.06
N LYS A 8 -5.87 16.07 -6.12
CA LYS A 8 -7.07 15.48 -6.71
C LYS A 8 -8.08 15.16 -5.62
N LEU A 9 -9.21 15.87 -5.65
CA LEU A 9 -10.32 15.59 -4.75
C LEU A 9 -11.03 14.28 -5.16
N PRO A 10 -11.59 13.54 -4.19
CA PRO A 10 -12.33 12.32 -4.48
C PRO A 10 -13.54 12.61 -5.37
N LYS A 11 -13.81 11.72 -6.33
CA LYS A 11 -14.99 11.85 -7.21
C LYS A 11 -16.27 11.61 -6.38
N PRO A 12 -17.21 12.56 -6.36
CA PRO A 12 -18.49 12.34 -5.69
C PRO A 12 -19.24 11.15 -6.30
N GLY A 13 -19.94 10.38 -5.46
CA GLY A 13 -20.71 9.21 -5.91
C GLY A 13 -19.87 7.96 -6.20
N THR A 14 -18.59 7.95 -5.84
CA THR A 14 -17.78 6.72 -5.80
C THR A 14 -17.40 6.38 -4.35
N ASN A 15 -16.68 5.28 -4.14
CA ASN A 15 -16.17 4.88 -2.82
C ASN A 15 -14.65 5.10 -2.73
N PRO A 16 -14.16 6.36 -2.74
CA PRO A 16 -12.74 6.67 -2.65
C PRO A 16 -12.21 6.41 -1.24
N ARG A 17 -10.88 6.38 -1.09
CA ARG A 17 -10.21 6.18 0.21
C ARG A 17 -9.47 7.41 0.73
N GLY A 18 -9.63 8.55 0.05
CA GLY A 18 -9.01 9.79 0.47
C GLY A 18 -8.74 10.72 -0.71
N VAL A 19 -8.15 11.86 -0.37
CA VAL A 19 -7.58 12.82 -1.32
C VAL A 19 -6.27 12.25 -1.88
N GLU A 20 -6.02 12.45 -3.17
CA GLU A 20 -4.84 11.93 -3.87
C GLU A 20 -3.94 13.06 -4.38
N ILE A 21 -2.64 12.78 -4.55
CA ILE A 21 -1.75 13.59 -5.41
C ILE A 21 -2.08 13.26 -6.88
N THR A 22 -2.06 14.26 -7.76
CA THR A 22 -2.26 13.99 -9.20
C THR A 22 -1.09 13.18 -9.76
N LYS A 23 -1.36 12.38 -10.81
CA LYS A 23 -0.33 11.62 -11.53
C LYS A 23 0.82 12.52 -11.98
N ASP A 24 0.51 13.65 -12.60
CA ASP A 24 1.51 14.57 -13.14
C ASP A 24 2.35 15.20 -12.03
N ALA A 25 1.74 15.58 -10.90
CA ALA A 25 2.47 16.14 -9.77
C ALA A 25 3.42 15.10 -9.15
N LEU A 26 2.96 13.84 -9.01
CA LEU A 26 3.80 12.76 -8.50
C LEU A 26 4.96 12.45 -9.45
N SER A 27 4.71 12.31 -10.75
CA SER A 27 5.75 12.05 -11.76
C SER A 27 6.81 13.15 -11.80
N ASN A 28 6.40 14.41 -11.74
CA ASN A 28 7.34 15.53 -11.68
C ASN A 28 8.15 15.53 -10.37
N LEU A 29 7.52 15.20 -9.25
CA LEU A 29 8.20 15.16 -7.95
C LEU A 29 9.25 14.05 -7.89
N VAL A 30 8.91 12.83 -8.31
CA VAL A 30 9.85 11.69 -8.25
C VAL A 30 10.94 11.77 -9.32
N GLY A 31 10.70 12.47 -10.42
CA GLY A 31 11.67 12.67 -11.51
C GLY A 31 12.47 13.97 -11.42
N ASP A 32 12.25 14.79 -10.39
CA ASP A 32 13.00 16.04 -10.21
C ASP A 32 14.49 15.77 -10.00
N ARG A 33 15.35 16.67 -10.51
CA ARG A 33 16.81 16.50 -10.45
C ARG A 33 17.36 16.48 -9.01
N GLU A 34 16.68 17.15 -8.09
CA GLU A 34 17.06 17.18 -6.68
C GLU A 34 16.49 16.00 -5.89
N SER A 35 15.54 15.25 -6.46
CA SER A 35 15.04 14.01 -5.89
C SER A 35 16.10 12.91 -5.98
N ARG A 36 16.35 12.25 -4.85
CA ARG A 36 17.27 11.11 -4.77
C ARG A 36 16.46 9.82 -4.72
N MET A 37 16.96 8.77 -5.38
CA MET A 37 16.34 7.46 -5.37
C MET A 37 17.35 6.36 -5.10
N ILE A 38 16.84 5.27 -4.51
CA ILE A 38 17.52 3.98 -4.45
C ILE A 38 16.70 3.05 -5.33
N GLU A 39 17.33 2.49 -6.37
CA GLU A 39 16.66 1.54 -7.24
C GLU A 39 16.43 0.21 -6.52
N ILE A 40 15.20 -0.29 -6.55
CA ILE A 40 14.83 -1.57 -5.93
C ILE A 40 14.39 -2.53 -7.02
N ASN A 41 15.12 -3.62 -7.17
CA ASN A 41 14.69 -4.75 -7.97
C ASN A 41 13.73 -5.63 -7.15
N TRP A 42 12.43 -5.50 -7.40
CA TRP A 42 11.39 -6.24 -6.69
C TRP A 42 11.32 -7.70 -7.17
N GLN A 43 12.10 -8.56 -6.53
CA GLN A 43 12.05 -10.01 -6.77
C GLN A 43 11.10 -10.68 -5.77
N ARG A 44 10.03 -11.31 -6.28
CA ARG A 44 9.13 -12.09 -5.44
C ARG A 44 9.83 -13.39 -5.03
N SER A 45 10.06 -13.58 -3.74
CA SER A 45 10.50 -14.88 -3.21
C SER A 45 9.31 -15.81 -3.04
N GLU A 46 9.45 -17.06 -3.47
CA GLU A 46 8.50 -18.10 -3.13
C GLU A 46 8.63 -18.43 -1.64
N ARG A 47 7.58 -18.11 -0.87
CA ARG A 47 7.48 -18.44 0.55
C ARG A 47 6.11 -19.02 0.82
N VAL A 48 6.08 -20.17 1.49
CA VAL A 48 4.84 -20.76 1.97
C VAL A 48 4.46 -20.07 3.27
N TYR A 49 3.38 -19.31 3.23
CA TYR A 49 2.80 -18.65 4.41
C TYR A 49 1.33 -19.06 4.51
N SER A 50 0.95 -19.64 5.66
CA SER A 50 -0.45 -19.94 5.98
C SER A 50 -0.94 -18.90 7.01
N PRO A 51 -1.78 -17.92 6.61
CA PRO A 51 -2.21 -16.85 7.50
C PRO A 51 -2.99 -17.33 8.73
N TYR A 52 -3.66 -18.47 8.61
CA TYR A 52 -4.57 -18.99 9.63
C TYR A 52 -3.92 -20.00 10.57
N LYS A 53 -2.74 -20.54 10.22
CA LYS A 53 -2.09 -21.61 10.99
C LYS A 53 -2.02 -21.28 12.47
N ARG A 54 -1.58 -20.06 12.81
CA ARG A 54 -1.48 -19.59 14.19
C ARG A 54 -2.82 -19.66 14.94
N TRP A 55 -3.90 -19.21 14.31
CA TRP A 55 -5.22 -19.18 14.94
C TRP A 55 -5.79 -20.60 15.08
N VAL A 56 -5.66 -21.41 14.04
CA VAL A 56 -6.07 -22.82 14.08
C VAL A 56 -5.32 -23.59 15.17
N ASP A 57 -4.02 -23.36 15.32
CA ASP A 57 -3.20 -24.00 16.36
C ASP A 57 -3.66 -23.58 17.77
N TYR A 58 -4.01 -22.31 17.99
CA TYR A 58 -4.56 -21.86 19.28
C TYR A 58 -5.92 -22.49 19.58
N TRP A 59 -6.84 -22.49 18.62
CA TRP A 59 -8.18 -23.06 18.81
C TRP A 59 -8.11 -24.55 19.13
N ARG A 60 -7.18 -25.29 18.49
CA ARG A 60 -6.94 -26.71 18.78
C ARG A 60 -6.35 -26.96 20.15
N ASN A 61 -5.44 -26.10 20.62
CA ASN A 61 -4.82 -26.27 21.94
C ASN A 61 -5.79 -25.98 23.09
N GLU A 62 -6.74 -25.06 22.91
CA GLU A 62 -7.80 -24.78 23.89
C GLU A 62 -8.77 -25.97 24.08
N GLU A 63 -9.03 -26.77 23.03
CA GLU A 63 -9.88 -27.98 23.11
C GLU A 63 -9.28 -29.12 23.95
N HIS A 64 -7.98 -29.05 24.27
CA HIS A 64 -7.27 -30.07 25.04
C HIS A 64 -7.03 -29.69 26.52
N GLU A 65 -7.38 -28.47 26.93
CA GLU A 65 -7.25 -27.98 28.31
C GLU A 65 -8.60 -27.88 29.05
N ILE A 66 -9.70 -28.37 28.45
CA ILE A 66 -11.06 -28.40 29.01
C ILE A 66 -11.48 -29.84 29.34
#